data_AF-A0A4R4KV10-F1
#
_entry.id   AF-A0A4R4KV10-F1
#
_cell.length_a   1.000
_cell.length_b   1.000
_cell.length_c   1.000
_cell.angle_alpha   90.00
_cell.angle_beta   90.00
_cell.angle_gamma   90.00
#
_symmetry.space_group_name_H-M   'P 1'
#
loop_
_entity.id
_entity.type
_entity.pdbx_description
1 polymer ?
#
loop_
_entity_poly.entity_id
_entity_poly.type
_entity_poly.pdbx_seq_one_letter_code
_entity_poly.pdbx_strand_id
1 'polypeptide(L)'
;MQEQPESPFSPGLTARVELTVTDADTAQSVGSGDVPVLGTPRVLALAEAATVAATAIRMPPGRTTVGSRIELEHRAATPVGRTVVAQARLGEVDGRRLIFEVTVTDGDETVAEGRVERVLVDRQRFVERAARIR
;
A
#
# COMPACT_ATOMS: atom_id res chain seq x y z
N MET A 1 -4.32 -12.47 31.32
CA MET A 1 -4.75 -11.37 30.43
C MET A 1 -3.48 -10.77 29.85
N GLN A 2 -3.10 -11.14 28.62
CA GLN A 2 -1.90 -10.54 28.01
C GLN A 2 -2.30 -9.17 27.50
N GLU A 3 -1.78 -8.12 28.14
CA GLU A 3 -1.91 -6.74 27.68
C GLU A 3 -1.33 -6.67 26.26
N GLN A 4 -2.20 -6.44 25.28
CA GLN A 4 -1.74 -6.13 23.94
C GLN A 4 -1.10 -4.73 24.03
N PRO A 5 0.17 -4.57 23.65
CA PRO A 5 0.78 -3.25 23.64
C PRO A 5 -0.04 -2.34 22.72
N GLU A 6 -0.36 -1.14 23.19
CA GLU A 6 -0.99 -0.11 22.38
C GLU A 6 -0.21 0.09 21.07
N SER A 7 -0.93 0.27 19.97
CA SER A 7 -0.32 0.55 18.68
C SER A 7 0.46 1.87 18.76
N PRO A 8 1.69 1.95 18.21
CA PRO A 8 2.41 3.21 18.09
C PRO A 8 1.77 4.19 17.09
N PHE A 9 0.68 3.77 16.43
CA PHE A 9 -0.04 4.53 15.43
C PHE A 9 -1.42 4.94 15.94
N SER A 10 -1.85 6.12 15.54
CA SER A 10 -3.20 6.63 15.76
C SER A 10 -3.86 6.92 14.40
N PRO A 11 -5.19 6.78 14.27
CA PRO A 11 -5.90 7.22 13.08
C PRO A 11 -5.56 8.65 12.66
N GLY A 12 -5.59 8.91 11.35
CA GLY A 12 -5.29 10.22 10.77
C GLY A 12 -3.88 10.38 10.22
N LEU A 13 -2.99 9.39 10.37
CA LEU A 13 -1.70 9.39 9.65
C LEU A 13 -1.94 9.36 8.14
N THR A 14 -1.19 10.17 7.39
CA THR A 14 -1.29 10.25 5.94
C THR A 14 0.08 10.27 5.28
N ALA A 15 0.12 9.83 4.02
CA ALA A 15 1.25 10.05 3.13
C ALA A 15 0.81 10.02 1.66
N ARG A 16 1.65 10.61 0.82
CA ARG A 16 1.50 10.66 -0.64
C ARG A 16 2.76 10.08 -1.30
N VAL A 17 2.58 9.29 -2.35
CA VAL A 17 3.66 8.74 -3.18
C VAL A 17 3.27 8.91 -4.64
N GLU A 18 4.22 9.29 -5.48
CA GLU A 18 4.00 9.57 -6.90
C GLU A 18 4.72 8.54 -7.78
N LEU A 19 4.16 8.29 -8.96
CA LEU A 19 4.73 7.42 -9.98
C LEU A 19 4.45 8.04 -11.36
N THR A 20 5.50 8.34 -12.10
CA THR A 20 5.39 8.53 -13.55
C THR A 20 5.35 7.16 -14.21
N VAL A 21 4.29 6.87 -14.95
CA VAL A 21 4.07 5.56 -15.60
C VAL A 21 5.14 5.36 -16.67
N THR A 22 5.89 4.27 -16.55
CA THR A 22 6.86 3.82 -17.54
C THR A 22 6.41 2.53 -18.20
N ASP A 23 7.13 2.05 -19.22
CA ASP A 23 6.83 0.78 -19.87
C ASP A 23 6.82 -0.40 -18.87
N ALA A 24 7.65 -0.35 -17.83
CA ALA A 24 7.73 -1.39 -16.80
C ALA A 24 6.48 -1.44 -15.88
N ASP A 25 5.69 -0.36 -15.84
CA ASP A 25 4.49 -0.24 -15.02
C ASP A 25 3.23 -0.74 -15.74
N THR A 26 3.33 -1.04 -17.04
CA THR A 26 2.18 -1.38 -17.88
C THR A 26 1.62 -2.77 -17.59
N ALA A 27 0.32 -2.96 -17.87
CA ALA A 27 -0.36 -4.24 -17.73
C ALA A 27 0.36 -5.37 -18.50
N GLN A 28 0.87 -5.08 -19.70
CA GLN A 28 1.69 -5.99 -20.48
C GLN A 28 2.97 -6.40 -19.74
N SER A 29 3.73 -5.43 -19.22
CA SER A 29 5.03 -5.70 -18.59
C SER A 29 4.90 -6.39 -17.23
N VAL A 30 3.86 -6.08 -16.46
CA VAL A 30 3.60 -6.73 -15.15
C VAL A 30 2.80 -8.03 -15.28
N GLY A 31 2.43 -8.43 -16.49
CA GLY A 31 1.73 -9.69 -16.77
C GLY A 31 0.26 -9.72 -16.32
N SER A 32 -0.39 -8.56 -16.16
CA SER A 32 -1.79 -8.46 -15.75
C SER A 32 -2.77 -8.17 -16.90
N GLY A 33 -2.27 -8.05 -18.12
CA GLY A 33 -3.04 -7.75 -19.32
C GLY A 33 -2.12 -7.61 -20.54
N ASP A 34 -2.64 -7.12 -21.65
CA ASP A 34 -1.96 -7.06 -22.95
C ASP A 34 -1.91 -5.63 -23.54
N VAL A 35 -2.22 -4.61 -22.73
CA VAL A 35 -2.27 -3.20 -23.14
C VAL A 35 -1.18 -2.35 -22.49
N PRO A 36 -0.66 -1.30 -23.18
CA PRO A 36 0.42 -0.45 -22.68
C PRO A 36 -0.10 0.71 -21.79
N VAL A 37 -0.89 0.37 -20.77
CA VAL A 37 -1.39 1.30 -19.76
C VAL A 37 -1.05 0.78 -18.37
N LEU A 38 -1.03 1.66 -17.37
CA LEU A 38 -0.73 1.33 -15.97
C LEU A 38 -1.48 0.07 -15.53
N GLY A 39 -0.75 -0.94 -15.07
CA GLY A 39 -1.33 -2.21 -14.64
C GLY A 39 -1.92 -2.12 -13.23
N THR A 40 -3.02 -2.81 -12.98
CA THR A 40 -3.63 -2.92 -11.64
C THR A 40 -2.65 -3.38 -10.55
N PRO A 41 -1.75 -4.36 -10.78
CA PRO A 41 -0.74 -4.71 -9.77
C PRO A 41 0.19 -3.54 -9.41
N ARG A 42 0.45 -2.64 -10.35
CA ARG A 42 1.29 -1.48 -10.11
C ARG A 42 0.57 -0.41 -9.29
N VAL A 43 -0.72 -0.18 -9.55
CA VAL A 43 -1.57 0.68 -8.71
C VAL A 43 -1.62 0.17 -7.28
N LEU A 44 -1.84 -1.15 -7.10
CA LEU A 44 -1.80 -1.81 -5.78
C LEU A 44 -0.47 -1.56 -5.07
N ALA A 45 0.65 -1.78 -5.77
CA ALA A 45 1.97 -1.58 -5.19
C ALA A 45 2.23 -0.12 -4.79
N LEU A 46 1.72 0.84 -5.58
CA LEU A 46 1.81 2.27 -5.26
C LEU A 46 0.98 2.63 -4.03
N ALA A 47 -0.24 2.09 -3.93
CA ALA A 47 -1.09 2.24 -2.75
C ALA A 47 -0.40 1.66 -1.49
N GLU A 48 0.18 0.47 -1.59
CA GLU A 48 0.98 -0.11 -0.50
C GLU A 48 2.18 0.78 -0.12
N ALA A 49 2.90 1.34 -1.09
CA ALA A 49 4.01 2.26 -0.80
C ALA A 49 3.54 3.50 -0.02
N ALA A 50 2.38 4.07 -0.35
CA ALA A 50 1.79 5.19 0.39
C ALA A 50 1.44 4.79 1.84
N THR A 51 0.90 3.59 2.06
CA THR A 51 0.62 3.10 3.43
C THR A 51 1.89 2.87 4.26
N VAL A 52 2.97 2.39 3.63
CA VAL A 52 4.29 2.26 4.27
C VAL A 52 4.81 3.64 4.66
N ALA A 53 4.79 4.60 3.74
CA ALA A 53 5.24 5.97 3.99
C ALA A 53 4.47 6.63 5.14
N ALA A 54 3.16 6.43 5.23
CA ALA A 54 2.31 6.98 6.30
C ALA A 54 2.72 6.49 7.71
N THR A 55 3.31 5.30 7.81
CA THR A 55 3.76 4.73 9.10
C THR A 55 5.23 4.97 9.41
N ALA A 56 6.04 5.40 8.44
CA ALA A 56 7.49 5.38 8.53
C ALA A 56 8.05 6.20 9.72
N ILE A 57 7.54 7.41 9.94
CA ILE A 57 8.04 8.33 10.99
C ILE A 57 7.77 7.80 12.40
N ARG A 58 6.71 7.01 12.58
CA ARG A 58 6.28 6.48 13.89
C ARG A 58 6.67 5.01 14.10
N MET A 59 7.39 4.41 13.14
CA MET A 59 7.74 3.00 13.19
C MET A 59 8.74 2.72 14.32
N PRO A 60 8.43 1.83 15.28
CA PRO A 60 9.40 1.45 16.31
C PRO A 60 10.61 0.70 15.71
N PRO A 61 11.80 0.80 16.34
CA PRO A 61 12.96 0.00 15.96
C PRO A 61 12.63 -1.51 15.92
N GLY A 62 13.18 -2.22 14.94
CA GLY A 62 12.95 -3.67 14.76
C GLY A 62 11.55 -4.06 14.22
N ARG A 63 10.60 -3.13 14.14
CA ARG A 63 9.24 -3.38 13.62
C ARG A 63 9.09 -2.99 12.14
N THR A 64 8.10 -3.60 11.49
CA THR A 64 7.64 -3.24 10.14
C THR A 64 6.16 -3.58 9.99
N THR A 65 5.54 -3.17 8.89
CA THR A 65 4.17 -3.57 8.55
C THR A 65 4.16 -4.39 7.26
N VAL A 66 3.35 -5.43 7.22
CA VAL A 66 3.14 -6.28 6.04
C VAL A 66 1.69 -6.18 5.58
N GLY A 67 1.45 -6.11 4.27
CA GLY A 67 0.10 -6.15 3.72
C GLY A 67 -0.55 -7.51 3.99
N SER A 68 -1.80 -7.53 4.44
CA SER A 68 -2.58 -8.76 4.69
C SER A 68 -3.84 -8.85 3.83
N ARG A 69 -4.39 -7.72 3.39
CA ARG A 69 -5.57 -7.63 2.52
C ARG A 69 -5.54 -6.33 1.75
N ILE A 70 -6.05 -6.36 0.52
CA ILE A 70 -6.38 -5.16 -0.24
C ILE A 70 -7.69 -5.38 -0.98
N GLU A 71 -8.50 -4.33 -1.02
CA GLU A 71 -9.64 -4.16 -1.92
C GLU A 71 -9.40 -2.88 -2.71
N LEU A 72 -9.48 -2.96 -4.04
CA LEU A 72 -9.14 -1.86 -4.93
C LEU A 72 -10.00 -1.91 -6.18
N GLU A 73 -10.60 -0.78 -6.54
CA GLU A 73 -11.22 -0.56 -7.83
C GLU A 73 -10.30 0.30 -8.70
N HIS A 74 -9.89 -0.22 -9.85
CA HIS A 74 -9.10 0.51 -10.85
C HIS A 74 -10.04 0.96 -11.97
N ARG A 75 -10.42 2.24 -11.93
CA ARG A 75 -11.58 2.80 -12.65
C ARG A 75 -11.24 3.42 -13.99
N ALA A 76 -10.05 3.99 -14.14
CA ALA A 76 -9.60 4.65 -15.36
C ALA A 76 -8.23 4.13 -15.79
N ALA A 77 -7.98 4.08 -17.10
CA ALA A 77 -6.68 3.67 -17.64
C ALA A 77 -5.74 4.87 -17.72
N THR A 78 -4.50 4.71 -17.26
CA THR A 78 -3.47 5.74 -17.36
C THR A 78 -2.35 5.32 -18.33
N PRO A 79 -2.11 6.05 -19.43
CA PRO A 79 -1.05 5.72 -20.39
C PRO A 79 0.35 6.05 -19.85
N VAL A 80 1.37 5.46 -20.49
CA VAL A 80 2.79 5.77 -20.25
C VAL A 80 3.07 7.27 -20.38
N GLY A 81 3.94 7.79 -19.50
CA GLY A 81 4.36 9.19 -19.46
C GLY A 81 3.52 10.10 -18.57
N ARG A 82 2.35 9.64 -18.09
CA ARG A 82 1.55 10.38 -17.11
C ARG A 82 2.01 10.10 -15.68
N THR A 83 1.69 11.00 -14.76
CA THR A 83 2.03 10.84 -13.33
C THR A 83 0.77 10.57 -12.54
N VAL A 84 0.78 9.45 -11.81
CA VAL A 84 -0.26 9.11 -10.83
C VAL A 84 0.24 9.36 -9.41
N VAL A 85 -0.70 9.64 -8.53
CA VAL A 85 -0.45 10.00 -7.14
C VAL A 85 -1.28 9.11 -6.24
N ALA A 86 -0.66 8.24 -5.45
CA ALA A 86 -1.35 7.52 -4.39
C ALA A 86 -1.31 8.31 -3.08
N GLN A 87 -2.46 8.49 -2.47
CA GLN A 87 -2.62 9.03 -1.13
C GLN A 87 -3.20 7.96 -0.22
N ALA A 88 -2.59 7.77 0.95
CA ALA A 88 -3.07 6.87 1.99
C ALA A 88 -3.46 7.66 3.25
N ARG A 89 -4.54 7.24 3.91
CA ARG A 89 -4.96 7.72 5.23
C ARG A 89 -5.25 6.53 6.14
N LEU A 90 -4.63 6.49 7.32
CA LEU A 90 -4.93 5.50 8.34
C LEU A 90 -6.30 5.81 8.97
N GLY A 91 -7.30 5.00 8.66
CA GLY A 91 -8.67 5.17 9.15
C GLY A 91 -8.91 4.47 10.49
N GLU A 92 -8.38 3.27 10.65
CA GLU A 92 -8.62 2.42 11.82
C GLU A 92 -7.34 1.76 12.32
N VAL A 93 -7.24 1.63 13.65
CA VAL A 93 -6.18 0.91 14.35
C VAL A 93 -6.84 -0.07 15.32
N ASP A 94 -6.65 -1.36 15.06
CA ASP A 94 -7.18 -2.48 15.86
C ASP A 94 -6.02 -3.36 16.33
N GLY A 95 -5.48 -3.03 17.52
CA GLY A 95 -4.26 -3.65 18.05
C GLY A 95 -3.08 -3.49 17.08
N ARG A 96 -2.68 -4.58 16.42
CA ARG A 96 -1.60 -4.58 15.41
C ARG A 96 -2.09 -4.40 13.97
N ARG A 97 -3.40 -4.40 13.73
CA ARG A 97 -4.01 -4.24 12.39
C ARG A 97 -4.24 -2.76 12.13
N LEU A 98 -3.88 -2.33 10.93
CA LEU A 98 -3.97 -0.95 10.46
C LEU A 98 -4.76 -0.95 9.15
N ILE A 99 -5.89 -0.25 9.11
CA ILE A 99 -6.73 -0.18 7.92
C ILE A 99 -6.62 1.21 7.31
N PHE A 100 -6.11 1.26 6.08
CA PHE A 100 -5.92 2.47 5.31
C PHE A 100 -7.01 2.62 4.25
N GLU A 101 -7.50 3.85 4.10
CA GLU A 101 -8.19 4.28 2.88
C GLU A 101 -7.14 4.81 1.91
N VAL A 102 -7.27 4.42 0.63
CA VAL A 102 -6.34 4.81 -0.42
C VAL A 102 -7.07 5.35 -1.64
N THR A 103 -6.50 6.37 -2.25
CA THR A 103 -6.95 6.93 -3.53
C THR A 103 -5.74 7.15 -4.42
N VAL A 104 -5.87 6.87 -5.71
CA VAL A 104 -4.86 7.12 -6.73
C VAL A 104 -5.45 8.04 -7.79
N THR A 105 -4.78 9.16 -8.09
CA THR A 105 -5.26 10.15 -9.06
C THR A 105 -4.24 10.41 -10.18
N ASP A 106 -4.73 10.77 -11.37
CA ASP A 106 -3.96 11.41 -12.46
C ASP A 106 -4.53 12.82 -12.64
N GLY A 107 -3.81 13.83 -12.11
CA GLY A 107 -4.36 15.17 -11.96
C GLY A 107 -5.61 15.16 -11.06
N ASP A 108 -6.75 15.59 -11.63
CA ASP A 108 -8.04 15.67 -10.95
C ASP A 108 -8.90 14.40 -11.10
N GLU A 109 -8.47 13.42 -11.92
CA GLU A 109 -9.21 12.18 -12.16
C GLU A 109 -8.82 11.10 -11.15
N THR A 110 -9.80 10.51 -10.46
CA THR A 110 -9.59 9.32 -9.63
C THR A 110 -9.42 8.10 -10.53
N VAL A 111 -8.19 7.61 -10.61
CA VAL A 111 -7.80 6.41 -11.35
C VAL A 111 -8.15 5.15 -10.57
N ALA A 112 -7.94 5.15 -9.25
CA ALA A 112 -8.29 4.03 -8.40
C ALA A 112 -8.60 4.44 -6.96
N GLU A 113 -9.36 3.61 -6.25
CA GLU A 113 -9.61 3.81 -4.82
C GLU A 113 -9.87 2.47 -4.12
N GLY A 114 -9.68 2.44 -2.80
CA GLY A 114 -9.89 1.23 -2.04
C GLY A 114 -9.38 1.27 -0.62
N ARG A 115 -9.11 0.08 -0.08
CA ARG A 115 -8.63 -0.12 1.30
C ARG A 115 -7.48 -1.11 1.34
N VAL A 116 -6.47 -0.78 2.15
CA VAL A 116 -5.31 -1.64 2.40
C VAL A 116 -5.25 -1.97 3.89
N GLU A 117 -5.24 -3.25 4.22
CA GLU A 117 -4.94 -3.72 5.58
C GLU A 117 -3.46 -4.05 5.70
N ARG A 118 -2.82 -3.51 6.73
CA ARG A 118 -1.47 -3.89 7.13
C ARG A 118 -1.44 -4.42 8.55
N VAL A 119 -0.47 -5.30 8.81
CA VAL A 119 -0.22 -5.86 10.14
C VAL A 119 1.16 -5.45 10.62
N LEU A 120 1.24 -4.84 11.81
CA LEU A 120 2.50 -4.57 12.50
C LEU A 120 3.13 -5.87 13.01
N VAL A 121 4.38 -6.10 12.63
CA VAL A 121 5.14 -7.32 12.96
C VAL A 121 6.55 -6.97 13.45
N ASP A 122 7.15 -7.92 14.16
CA ASP A 122 8.61 -7.94 14.36
C ASP A 122 9.28 -8.43 13.07
N ARG A 123 10.20 -7.62 12.53
CA ARG A 123 10.79 -7.86 11.20
C ARG A 123 11.59 -9.16 11.16
N GLN A 124 12.46 -9.38 12.15
CA GLN A 124 13.34 -10.55 12.17
C GLN A 124 12.51 -11.83 12.34
N ARG A 125 11.63 -11.87 13.34
CA ARG A 125 10.77 -13.03 13.60
C ARG A 125 9.86 -13.35 12.41
N PHE A 126 9.38 -12.33 11.71
CA PHE A 126 8.54 -12.52 10.52
C PHE A 126 9.32 -13.19 9.38
N VAL A 127 10.52 -12.69 9.04
CA VAL A 127 11.38 -13.27 7.99
C VAL A 127 11.82 -14.69 8.34
N GLU A 128 12.26 -14.92 9.58
CA GLU A 128 12.62 -16.26 10.05
C GLU A 128 11.45 -17.25 9.97
N ARG A 129 10.22 -16.79 10.24
CA ARG A 129 9.01 -17.62 10.09
C ARG A 129 8.73 -17.93 8.62
N ALA A 130 8.86 -16.95 7.73
CA ALA A 130 8.63 -17.14 6.30
C ALA A 130 9.61 -18.17 5.70
N ALA A 131 10.88 -18.16 6.11
CA ALA A 131 11.89 -19.12 5.66
C ALA A 131 11.64 -20.57 6.12
N ARG A 132 10.71 -20.80 7.06
CA ARG A 132 10.35 -22.13 7.57
C ARG A 132 9.07 -22.69 6.95
N ILE A 133 8.42 -21.95 6.06
CA ILE A 133 7.24 -22.43 5.33
C ILE A 133 7.71 -23.53 4.37
N ARG A 134 7.20 -24.74 4.58
CA ARG A 134 7.40 -25.89 3.68
C ARG A 134 6.32 -25.90 2.62
#